data_AF-A0A162B1L8-F1
#
_entry.id   AF-A0A162B1L8-F1
#
_cell.length_a   1.000
_cell.length_b   1.000
_cell.length_c   1.000
_cell.angle_alpha   90.00
_cell.angle_beta   90.00
_cell.angle_gamma   90.00
#
_symmetry.space_group_name_H-M   'P 1'
#
loop_
_entity.id
_entity.type
_entity.pdbx_description
1 polymer ?
#
loop_
_entity_poly.entity_id
_entity_poly.type
_entity_poly.pdbx_seq_one_letter_code
_entity_poly.pdbx_strand_id
1 'polypeptide(L)'
;MDHVLTSNRTTLAEVDMVFFPIHRVNHYYVVCYNLKNPAIEILDNRVSERTIQYLYGHQLTILHTHFIEFMKRKNFGKYAEFQRMDAQRLKMRWQTKDNAIDCGIFSMRHMETYFGGGPRNWDSKIQVESYTQKKQISRLRLLYTYRVLTSAINSLSEMIYDEIQDPTLVPDESSYRKALEKLSQN
;
A
#
# COMPACT_ATOMS: atom_id res chain seq x y z
N MET A 1 -7.75 1.15 -15.99
CA MET A 1 -8.38 -0.10 -15.46
C MET A 1 -8.85 -1.04 -16.54
N ASP A 2 -9.29 -0.55 -17.71
CA ASP A 2 -9.78 -1.43 -18.80
C ASP A 2 -8.82 -2.56 -19.15
N HIS A 3 -7.54 -2.24 -19.37
CA HIS A 3 -6.51 -3.24 -19.64
C HIS A 3 -6.45 -4.32 -18.54
N VAL A 4 -6.47 -3.92 -17.25
CA VAL A 4 -6.40 -4.86 -16.11
C VAL A 4 -7.62 -5.80 -16.10
N LEU A 5 -8.82 -5.26 -16.28
CA LEU A 5 -10.05 -6.07 -16.32
C LEU A 5 -10.02 -7.05 -17.50
N THR A 6 -9.64 -6.59 -18.68
CA THR A 6 -9.54 -7.43 -19.89
C THR A 6 -8.47 -8.52 -19.75
N SER A 7 -7.27 -8.19 -19.27
CA SER A 7 -6.19 -9.17 -19.07
C SER A 7 -6.57 -10.27 -18.08
N ASN A 8 -7.38 -9.96 -17.08
CA ASN A 8 -7.89 -10.93 -16.10
C ASN A 8 -9.23 -11.55 -16.48
N ARG A 9 -9.76 -11.26 -17.68
CA ARG A 9 -11.05 -11.76 -18.19
C ARG A 9 -12.20 -11.58 -17.19
N THR A 10 -12.25 -10.40 -16.56
CA THR A 10 -13.21 -10.08 -15.52
C THR A 10 -13.92 -8.75 -15.80
N THR A 11 -15.02 -8.52 -15.11
CA THR A 11 -15.78 -7.26 -15.13
C THR A 11 -15.68 -6.54 -13.79
N LEU A 12 -16.01 -5.25 -13.76
CA LEU A 12 -16.02 -4.50 -12.50
C LEU A 12 -17.02 -5.07 -11.47
N ALA A 13 -18.07 -5.76 -11.92
CA ALA A 13 -19.05 -6.39 -11.04
C ALA A 13 -18.53 -7.61 -10.28
N GLU A 14 -17.46 -8.24 -10.77
CA GLU A 14 -16.80 -9.41 -10.17
C GLU A 14 -15.63 -9.03 -9.26
N VAL A 15 -15.23 -7.76 -9.27
CA VAL A 15 -14.16 -7.24 -8.42
C VAL A 15 -14.74 -6.93 -7.04
N ASP A 16 -14.19 -7.56 -6.00
CA ASP A 16 -14.64 -7.33 -4.63
C ASP A 16 -14.18 -5.96 -4.09
N MET A 17 -12.93 -5.58 -4.33
CA MET A 17 -12.34 -4.33 -3.84
C MET A 17 -11.35 -3.73 -4.84
N VAL A 18 -11.23 -2.41 -4.81
CA VAL A 18 -10.26 -1.65 -5.61
C VAL A 18 -9.43 -0.76 -4.69
N PHE A 19 -8.11 -0.92 -4.75
CA PHE A 19 -7.17 -0.15 -3.95
C PHE A 19 -6.46 0.90 -4.80
N PHE A 20 -6.48 2.14 -4.34
CA PHE A 20 -5.76 3.26 -4.94
C PHE A 20 -4.66 3.73 -3.99
N PRO A 21 -3.40 3.37 -4.23
CA PRO A 21 -2.28 3.98 -3.51
C PRO A 21 -2.15 5.45 -3.95
N ILE A 22 -2.20 6.37 -3.00
CA ILE A 22 -2.11 7.82 -3.23
C ILE A 22 -0.81 8.33 -2.64
N HIS A 23 -0.06 9.07 -3.45
CA HIS A 23 1.10 9.84 -3.02
C HIS A 23 0.76 11.33 -2.99
N ARG A 24 0.95 11.98 -1.83
CA ARG A 24 0.77 13.42 -1.68
C ARG A 24 1.76 13.98 -0.67
N VAL A 25 2.57 14.96 -1.09
CA VAL A 25 3.51 15.70 -0.23
C VAL A 25 4.35 14.74 0.64
N ASN A 26 5.09 13.85 -0.04
CA ASN A 26 5.97 12.85 0.58
C ASN A 26 5.28 11.86 1.54
N HIS A 27 3.96 11.66 1.38
CA HIS A 27 3.19 10.71 2.17
C HIS A 27 2.40 9.76 1.28
N TYR A 28 2.49 8.46 1.58
CA TYR A 28 1.70 7.41 0.95
C TYR A 28 0.57 6.96 1.86
N TYR A 29 -0.61 6.76 1.29
CA TYR A 29 -1.76 6.14 1.93
C TYR A 29 -2.59 5.42 0.87
N VAL A 30 -3.62 4.67 1.27
CA VAL A 30 -4.46 3.92 0.33
C VAL A 30 -5.92 4.33 0.49
N VAL A 31 -6.63 4.51 -0.62
CA VAL A 31 -8.09 4.61 -0.65
C VAL A 31 -8.63 3.29 -1.21
N CYS A 32 -9.41 2.57 -0.42
CA CYS A 32 -10.05 1.32 -0.80
C CYS A 32 -11.53 1.57 -1.09
N TYR A 33 -12.00 1.09 -2.25
CA TYR A 33 -13.41 0.98 -2.57
C TYR A 33 -13.82 -0.49 -2.45
N ASN A 34 -14.65 -0.83 -1.48
CA ASN A 34 -15.19 -2.17 -1.34
C ASN A 34 -16.48 -2.29 -2.16
N LEU A 35 -16.39 -2.84 -3.35
CA LEU A 35 -17.49 -2.93 -4.32
C LEU A 35 -18.52 -4.01 -3.92
N LYS A 36 -18.06 -5.07 -3.25
CA LYS A 36 -18.90 -6.14 -2.72
C LYS A 36 -19.80 -5.66 -1.59
N ASN A 37 -19.18 -5.08 -0.56
CA ASN A 37 -19.82 -4.48 0.61
C ASN A 37 -19.56 -2.96 0.59
N PRO A 38 -20.46 -2.16 -0.01
CA PRO A 38 -20.23 -0.76 -0.33
C PRO A 38 -19.60 0.05 0.82
N ALA A 39 -18.33 0.41 0.65
CA ALA A 39 -17.59 1.25 1.57
C ALA A 39 -16.46 1.97 0.82
N ILE A 40 -16.12 3.18 1.27
CA ILE A 40 -14.94 3.93 0.83
C ILE A 40 -14.06 4.16 2.06
N GLU A 41 -12.89 3.55 2.10
CA GLU A 41 -12.07 3.46 3.31
C GLU A 41 -10.65 3.96 3.06
N ILE A 42 -10.19 4.88 3.90
CA ILE A 42 -8.84 5.45 3.84
C ILE A 42 -7.96 4.71 4.85
N LEU A 43 -6.93 4.05 4.34
CA LEU A 43 -5.92 3.30 5.09
C LEU A 43 -4.66 4.18 5.16
N ASP A 44 -4.46 4.84 6.30
CA ASP A 44 -3.32 5.73 6.55
C ASP A 44 -2.60 5.26 7.83
N ASN A 45 -1.28 5.15 7.79
CA ASN A 45 -0.51 4.73 8.96
C ASN A 45 -0.37 5.82 10.02
N ARG A 46 -0.56 7.11 9.69
CA ARG A 46 -0.36 8.18 10.67
C ARG A 46 -1.50 8.22 11.67
N VAL A 47 -1.22 8.66 12.90
CA VAL A 47 -2.24 9.16 13.85
C VAL A 47 -2.52 10.63 13.53
N SER A 48 -3.79 11.02 13.52
CA SER A 48 -4.19 12.41 13.29
C SER A 48 -5.63 12.63 13.75
N GLU A 49 -5.92 13.79 14.35
CA GLU A 49 -7.29 14.21 14.66
C GLU A 49 -7.78 15.30 13.68
N ARG A 50 -7.02 15.57 12.61
CA ARG A 50 -7.45 16.50 11.56
C ARG A 50 -8.56 15.86 10.72
N THR A 51 -9.42 16.71 10.14
CA THR A 51 -10.55 16.28 9.33
C THR A 51 -10.09 15.58 8.04
N ILE A 52 -10.95 14.71 7.49
CA ILE A 52 -10.72 14.04 6.20
C ILE A 52 -10.50 15.09 5.10
N GLN A 53 -11.30 16.15 5.09
CA GLN A 53 -11.17 17.24 4.11
C GLN A 53 -9.79 17.89 4.16
N TYR A 54 -9.24 18.13 5.36
CA TYR A 54 -7.92 18.72 5.51
C TYR A 54 -6.81 17.78 5.01
N LEU A 55 -6.89 16.50 5.36
CA LEU A 55 -5.84 15.52 5.07
C LEU A 55 -5.84 15.04 3.61
N TYR A 56 -7.04 14.77 3.07
CA TYR A 56 -7.22 14.02 1.82
C TYR A 56 -8.12 14.71 0.79
N GLY A 57 -8.83 15.78 1.17
CA GLY A 57 -9.98 16.32 0.43
C GLY A 57 -9.75 16.47 -1.07
N HIS A 58 -8.72 17.21 -1.49
CA HIS A 58 -8.48 17.46 -2.92
C HIS A 58 -8.22 16.17 -3.72
N GLN A 59 -7.33 15.30 -3.24
CA GLN A 59 -6.99 14.04 -3.90
C GLN A 59 -8.17 13.08 -3.91
N LEU A 60 -8.90 13.01 -2.81
CA LEU A 60 -10.08 12.18 -2.66
C LEU A 60 -11.19 12.63 -3.62
N THR A 61 -11.46 13.93 -3.75
CA THR A 61 -12.45 14.47 -4.69
C THR A 61 -12.12 14.13 -6.14
N ILE A 62 -10.86 14.29 -6.55
CA ILE A 62 -10.41 13.95 -7.91
C ILE A 62 -10.58 12.44 -8.16
N LEU A 63 -10.05 11.62 -7.26
CA LEU A 63 -10.16 10.16 -7.36
C LEU A 63 -11.62 9.72 -7.45
N HIS A 64 -12.45 10.22 -6.54
CA HIS A 64 -13.86 9.87 -6.46
C HIS A 64 -14.60 10.24 -7.74
N THR A 65 -14.42 11.46 -8.23
CA THR A 65 -15.06 11.94 -9.47
C THR A 65 -14.73 11.03 -10.65
N HIS A 66 -13.45 10.70 -10.86
CA HIS A 66 -13.04 9.85 -11.96
C HIS A 66 -13.48 8.40 -11.80
N PHE A 67 -13.45 7.86 -10.59
CA PHE A 67 -13.81 6.46 -10.38
C PHE A 67 -15.32 6.23 -10.48
N ILE A 68 -16.15 7.16 -10.01
CA ILE A 68 -17.61 7.11 -10.24
C ILE A 68 -17.93 7.17 -11.74
N GLU A 69 -17.27 8.05 -12.48
CA GLU A 69 -17.44 8.13 -13.92
C GLU A 69 -17.00 6.85 -14.64
N PHE A 70 -15.91 6.22 -14.19
CA PHE A 70 -15.50 4.89 -14.66
C PHE A 70 -16.56 3.82 -14.35
N MET A 71 -17.12 3.79 -13.13
CA MET A 71 -18.20 2.88 -12.75
C MET A 71 -19.43 3.02 -13.65
N LYS A 72 -19.83 4.27 -13.99
CA LYS A 72 -20.94 4.55 -14.92
C LYS A 72 -20.69 3.96 -16.30
N ARG A 73 -19.51 4.19 -16.87
CA ARG A 73 -19.13 3.64 -18.19
C ARG A 73 -19.08 2.12 -18.20
N LYS A 74 -18.84 1.49 -17.05
CA LYS A 74 -18.88 0.03 -16.86
C LYS A 74 -20.25 -0.52 -16.49
N ASN A 75 -21.29 0.32 -16.47
CA ASN A 75 -22.64 -0.05 -16.05
C ASN A 75 -22.67 -0.76 -14.68
N PHE A 76 -21.79 -0.35 -13.76
CA PHE A 76 -21.72 -0.98 -12.44
C PHE A 76 -22.93 -0.55 -11.60
N GLY A 77 -23.81 -1.51 -11.28
CA GLY A 77 -25.15 -1.22 -10.74
C GLY A 77 -25.21 -0.38 -9.46
N LYS A 78 -24.15 -0.39 -8.64
CA LYS A 78 -24.08 0.37 -7.38
C LYS A 78 -23.41 1.75 -7.50
N TYR A 79 -23.08 2.24 -8.69
CA TYR A 79 -22.36 3.52 -8.84
C TYR A 79 -23.05 4.70 -8.13
N ALA A 80 -24.38 4.76 -8.14
CA ALA A 80 -25.16 5.85 -7.55
C ALA A 80 -25.18 5.81 -6.01
N GLU A 81 -24.92 4.65 -5.42
CA GLU A 81 -24.69 4.50 -3.98
C GLU A 81 -23.32 5.09 -3.63
N PHE A 82 -22.27 4.68 -4.34
CA PHE A 82 -20.92 5.22 -4.15
C PHE A 82 -20.87 6.74 -4.37
N GLN A 83 -21.56 7.28 -5.37
CA GLN A 83 -21.55 8.73 -5.67
C GLN A 83 -22.04 9.58 -4.49
N ARG A 84 -22.84 9.02 -3.59
CA ARG A 84 -23.38 9.71 -2.39
C ARG A 84 -22.67 9.30 -1.10
N MET A 85 -21.70 8.41 -1.19
CA MET A 85 -21.04 7.82 -0.04
C MET A 85 -19.84 8.65 0.40
N ASP A 86 -19.77 8.91 1.70
CA ASP A 86 -18.60 9.55 2.31
C ASP A 86 -17.50 8.53 2.58
N ALA A 87 -16.25 8.94 2.33
CA ALA A 87 -15.09 8.15 2.72
C ALA A 87 -14.88 8.19 4.23
N GLN A 88 -14.48 7.05 4.80
CA GLN A 88 -14.14 6.92 6.20
C GLN A 88 -12.65 6.60 6.36
N ARG A 89 -11.97 7.34 7.23
CA ARG A 89 -10.61 6.97 7.62
C ARG A 89 -10.65 5.94 8.73
N LEU A 90 -10.01 4.80 8.50
CA LEU A 90 -9.92 3.77 9.53
C LEU A 90 -8.93 4.20 10.62
N LYS A 91 -9.32 3.97 11.88
CA LYS A 91 -8.44 4.09 13.05
C LYS A 91 -7.94 2.70 13.40
N MET A 92 -6.62 2.47 13.30
CA MET A 92 -6.00 1.16 13.55
C MET A 92 -4.99 1.25 14.69
N ARG A 93 -4.89 0.19 15.49
CA ARG A 93 -4.00 0.15 16.67
C ARG A 93 -2.51 0.28 16.35
N TRP A 94 -2.09 -0.03 15.12
CA TRP A 94 -0.69 0.04 14.67
C TRP A 94 -0.34 1.36 13.98
N GLN A 95 -1.23 2.36 14.00
CA GLN A 95 -0.90 3.70 13.48
C GLN A 95 0.24 4.32 14.30
N THR A 96 1.01 5.18 13.64
CA THR A 96 2.25 5.77 14.13
C THR A 96 2.13 7.27 14.29
N LYS A 97 2.76 7.83 15.32
CA LYS A 97 2.95 9.28 15.49
C LYS A 97 4.29 9.75 14.94
N ASP A 98 5.32 8.93 15.13
CA ASP A 98 6.72 9.36 14.90
C ASP A 98 7.30 8.80 13.59
N ASN A 99 6.64 7.82 12.98
CA ASN A 99 7.08 7.24 11.71
C ASN A 99 6.47 7.94 10.48
N ALA A 100 7.25 8.85 9.87
CA ALA A 100 6.90 9.55 8.64
C ALA A 100 7.53 8.94 7.36
N ILE A 101 8.50 8.04 7.49
CA ILE A 101 9.33 7.57 6.36
C ILE A 101 8.88 6.23 5.78
N ASP A 102 8.10 5.45 6.54
CA ASP A 102 7.70 4.09 6.17
C ASP A 102 6.28 3.99 5.59
N CYS A 103 5.64 5.12 5.29
CA CYS A 103 4.26 5.17 4.80
C CYS A 103 4.02 4.27 3.56
N GLY A 104 5.02 4.12 2.68
CA GLY A 104 4.96 3.19 1.56
C GLY A 104 4.92 1.71 1.97
N ILE A 105 5.68 1.31 3.01
CA ILE A 105 5.65 -0.07 3.54
C ILE A 105 4.30 -0.38 4.18
N PHE A 106 3.76 0.56 4.96
CA PHE A 106 2.42 0.42 5.50
C PHE A 106 1.38 0.32 4.39
N SER A 107 1.46 1.16 3.35
CA SER A 107 0.52 1.15 2.24
C SER A 107 0.52 -0.19 1.50
N MET A 108 1.70 -0.75 1.20
CA MET A 108 1.82 -2.09 0.61
C MET A 108 1.26 -3.18 1.53
N ARG A 109 1.59 -3.15 2.83
CA ARG A 109 1.06 -4.12 3.78
C ARG A 109 -0.46 -4.01 3.94
N HIS A 110 -1.00 -2.80 3.86
CA HIS A 110 -2.44 -2.59 3.93
C HIS A 110 -3.15 -3.19 2.72
N MET A 111 -2.63 -2.99 1.51
CA MET A 111 -3.18 -3.64 0.30
C MET A 111 -3.05 -5.17 0.35
N GLU A 112 -2.00 -5.71 0.98
CA GLU A 112 -1.80 -7.16 1.08
C GLU A 112 -2.74 -7.84 2.10
N THR A 113 -3.12 -7.13 3.17
CA THR A 113 -3.80 -7.76 4.34
C THR A 113 -5.21 -7.26 4.59
N TYR A 114 -5.64 -6.18 3.93
CA TYR A 114 -6.98 -5.64 4.13
C TYR A 114 -7.99 -6.33 3.21
N PHE A 115 -9.02 -6.93 3.79
CA PHE A 115 -10.09 -7.63 3.07
C PHE A 115 -11.49 -7.10 3.39
N GLY A 116 -11.59 -5.83 3.81
CA GLY A 116 -12.84 -5.22 4.24
C GLY A 116 -13.21 -5.54 5.69
N GLY A 117 -14.37 -5.03 6.14
CA GLY A 117 -14.90 -5.31 7.48
C GLY A 117 -14.35 -4.43 8.61
N GLY A 118 -13.62 -3.36 8.26
CA GLY A 118 -13.13 -2.36 9.19
C GLY A 118 -11.99 -2.83 10.10
N PRO A 119 -11.51 -1.97 11.02
CA PRO A 119 -10.27 -2.20 11.77
C PRO A 119 -10.38 -3.31 12.83
N ARG A 120 -11.59 -3.69 13.27
CA ARG A 120 -11.78 -4.71 14.31
C ARG A 120 -11.45 -6.12 13.82
N ASN A 121 -11.71 -6.40 12.54
CA ASN A 121 -11.50 -7.72 11.93
C ASN A 121 -10.21 -7.79 11.12
N TRP A 122 -9.40 -6.73 11.16
CA TRP A 122 -8.21 -6.62 10.34
C TRP A 122 -6.94 -6.93 11.14
N ASP A 123 -6.33 -8.06 10.80
CA ASP A 123 -4.99 -8.43 11.28
C ASP A 123 -3.92 -8.10 10.24
N SER A 124 -3.33 -6.90 10.36
CA SER A 124 -2.22 -6.45 9.51
C SER A 124 -0.90 -7.18 9.78
N LYS A 125 -0.82 -7.99 10.83
CA LYS A 125 0.41 -8.56 11.39
C LYS A 125 1.45 -7.51 11.84
N ILE A 126 1.07 -6.23 11.92
CA ILE A 126 1.88 -5.15 12.45
C ILE A 126 1.48 -4.89 13.91
N GLN A 127 2.48 -4.81 14.78
CA GLN A 127 2.30 -4.46 16.19
C GLN A 127 2.01 -2.97 16.38
N VAL A 128 1.57 -2.58 17.58
CA VAL A 128 1.50 -1.16 17.97
C VAL A 128 2.87 -0.49 17.85
N GLU A 129 2.90 0.83 17.66
CA GLU A 129 4.15 1.60 17.50
C GLU A 129 5.13 1.29 18.65
N SER A 130 6.23 0.62 18.30
CA SER A 130 7.18 0.03 19.24
C SER A 130 8.48 -0.38 18.53
N TYR A 131 9.50 -0.77 19.29
CA TYR A 131 10.72 -1.35 18.72
C TYR A 131 10.44 -2.62 17.89
N THR A 132 9.50 -3.45 18.34
CA THR A 132 9.05 -4.63 17.59
C THR A 132 8.45 -4.24 16.25
N GLN A 133 7.62 -3.20 16.21
CA GLN A 133 7.05 -2.69 14.96
C GLN A 133 8.16 -2.23 13.99
N LYS A 134 9.18 -1.51 14.47
CA LYS A 134 10.33 -1.09 13.65
C LYS A 134 11.02 -2.29 13.01
N LYS A 135 11.28 -3.36 13.77
CA LYS A 135 11.83 -4.62 13.23
C LYS A 135 10.93 -5.26 12.18
N GLN A 136 9.61 -5.27 12.41
CA GLN A 136 8.64 -5.79 11.44
C GLN A 136 8.65 -4.99 10.13
N ILE A 137 8.71 -3.66 10.21
CA ILE A 137 8.78 -2.76 9.06
C ILE A 137 10.10 -2.96 8.29
N SER A 138 11.24 -3.06 8.97
CA SER A 138 12.53 -3.33 8.31
C SER A 138 12.53 -4.67 7.57
N ARG A 139 11.99 -5.72 8.20
CA ARG A 139 11.82 -7.04 7.54
C ARG A 139 10.90 -6.93 6.33
N LEU A 140 9.81 -6.16 6.46
CA LEU A 140 8.87 -5.94 5.37
C LEU A 140 9.49 -5.22 4.18
N ARG A 141 10.29 -4.19 4.45
CA ARG A 141 11.04 -3.47 3.42
C ARG A 141 11.91 -4.44 2.62
N LEU A 142 12.68 -5.29 3.30
CA LEU A 142 13.52 -6.30 2.64
C LEU A 142 12.67 -7.26 1.79
N LEU A 143 11.57 -7.78 2.34
CA LEU A 143 10.70 -8.74 1.64
C LEU A 143 10.05 -8.13 0.40
N TYR A 144 9.52 -6.91 0.50
CA TYR A 144 8.89 -6.24 -0.63
C TYR A 144 9.91 -5.84 -1.69
N THR A 145 11.09 -5.34 -1.30
CA THR A 145 12.19 -5.08 -2.24
C THR A 145 12.58 -6.34 -2.98
N TYR A 146 12.81 -7.45 -2.27
CA TYR A 146 13.11 -8.73 -2.90
C TYR A 146 12.03 -9.15 -3.89
N ARG A 147 10.75 -9.12 -3.49
CA ARG A 147 9.62 -9.49 -4.35
C ARG A 147 9.51 -8.64 -5.61
N VAL A 148 9.79 -7.34 -5.52
CA VAL A 148 9.77 -6.43 -6.68
C VAL A 148 10.93 -6.75 -7.62
N LEU A 149 12.15 -6.88 -7.08
CA LEU A 149 13.35 -7.15 -7.87
C LEU A 149 13.26 -8.48 -8.63
N THR A 150 12.82 -9.55 -7.95
CA THR A 150 12.74 -10.90 -8.53
C THR A 150 11.41 -11.20 -9.23
N SER A 151 10.54 -10.20 -9.42
CA SER A 151 9.23 -10.43 -10.04
C SER A 151 9.39 -10.78 -11.52
N ALA A 152 8.65 -11.79 -12.01
CA ALA A 152 8.67 -12.16 -13.43
C ALA A 152 8.17 -11.05 -14.36
N ILE A 153 7.39 -10.09 -13.84
CA ILE A 153 6.91 -8.92 -14.60
C ILE A 153 7.87 -7.73 -14.54
N ASN A 154 8.96 -7.83 -13.77
CA ASN A 154 9.97 -6.78 -13.72
C ASN A 154 10.77 -6.81 -15.03
N SER A 155 10.51 -5.86 -15.92
CA SER A 155 11.20 -5.72 -17.20
C SER A 155 12.67 -5.32 -17.07
N LEU A 156 13.11 -4.94 -15.87
CA LEU A 156 14.50 -4.61 -15.55
C LEU A 156 15.21 -5.75 -14.78
N SER A 157 14.58 -6.92 -14.68
CA SER A 157 15.15 -8.05 -13.92
C SER A 157 16.52 -8.48 -14.43
N GLU A 158 16.73 -8.53 -15.76
CA GLU A 158 18.03 -8.85 -16.36
C GLU A 158 19.14 -7.88 -15.92
N MET A 159 18.89 -6.57 -16.02
CA MET A 159 19.83 -5.53 -15.57
C MET A 159 20.20 -5.68 -14.08
N ILE A 160 19.22 -6.02 -13.23
CA ILE A 160 19.48 -6.27 -11.81
C ILE A 160 20.35 -7.51 -11.60
N TYR A 161 20.12 -8.58 -12.38
CA TYR A 161 20.97 -9.77 -12.30
C TYR A 161 22.40 -9.46 -12.75
N ASP A 162 22.58 -8.69 -13.81
CA ASP A 162 23.90 -8.25 -14.27
C ASP A 162 24.63 -7.43 -13.19
N GLU A 163 23.96 -6.46 -12.56
CA GLU A 163 24.52 -5.67 -11.46
C GLU A 163 24.92 -6.54 -10.24
N ILE A 164 24.13 -7.57 -9.91
CA ILE A 164 24.45 -8.51 -8.82
C ILE A 164 25.70 -9.34 -9.13
N GLN A 165 25.93 -9.65 -10.40
CA GLN A 165 27.10 -10.41 -10.85
C GLN A 165 28.33 -9.53 -11.05
N ASP A 166 28.20 -8.19 -11.02
CA ASP A 166 29.33 -7.27 -11.16
C ASP A 166 30.25 -7.32 -9.92
N PRO A 167 31.47 -7.88 -10.04
CA PRO A 167 32.39 -8.03 -8.92
C PRO A 167 32.91 -6.70 -8.38
N THR A 168 32.71 -5.59 -9.09
CA THR A 168 33.08 -4.24 -8.63
C THR A 168 32.01 -3.60 -7.74
N LEU A 169 30.77 -4.12 -7.78
CA LEU A 169 29.63 -3.63 -6.99
C LEU A 169 29.30 -4.52 -5.78
N VAL A 170 29.70 -5.79 -5.81
CA VAL A 170 29.62 -6.67 -4.63
C VAL A 170 30.67 -6.20 -3.61
N PRO A 171 30.28 -5.74 -2.40
CA PRO A 171 31.25 -5.43 -1.36
C PRO A 171 32.10 -6.67 -1.13
N ASP A 172 33.43 -6.53 -1.10
CA ASP A 172 34.30 -7.67 -0.85
C ASP A 172 33.80 -8.42 0.40
N GLU A 173 33.85 -9.75 0.37
CA GLU A 173 33.22 -10.57 1.42
C GLU A 173 33.77 -10.23 2.82
N SER A 174 35.01 -9.73 2.91
CA SER A 174 35.60 -9.26 4.15
C SER A 174 34.97 -7.95 4.64
N SER A 175 34.69 -6.99 3.74
CA SER A 175 33.96 -5.76 4.04
C SER A 175 32.53 -6.03 4.48
N TYR A 176 31.84 -6.98 3.84
CA TYR A 176 30.49 -7.40 4.24
C TYR A 176 30.47 -8.03 5.64
N ARG A 177 31.40 -8.97 5.92
CA ARG A 177 31.53 -9.59 7.26
C ARG A 177 31.83 -8.56 8.34
N LYS A 178 32.72 -7.61 8.06
CA LYS A 178 33.06 -6.52 8.99
C LYS A 178 31.88 -5.58 9.26
N ALA A 179 31.02 -5.35 8.26
CA ALA A 179 29.78 -4.59 8.44
C ALA A 179 28.75 -5.35 9.29
N LEU A 180 28.62 -6.68 9.09
CA LEU A 180 27.75 -7.53 9.89
C LEU A 180 28.21 -7.64 11.36
N GLU A 181 29.52 -7.74 11.61
CA GLU A 181 30.08 -7.75 12.97
C GLU A 181 29.84 -6.44 13.72
N LYS A 182 29.88 -5.29 13.02
CA LYS A 182 29.53 -3.99 13.63
C LYS A 182 28.04 -3.89 13.97
N LEU A 183 27.19 -4.58 13.22
CA LEU A 183 25.74 -4.59 13.45
C LEU A 183 25.31 -5.53 14.57
N SER A 184 26.12 -6.54 14.91
CA SER A 184 25.83 -7.47 16.03
C SER A 184 26.28 -6.97 17.40
N GLN A 185 27.03 -5.86 17.44
CA GLN A 185 27.56 -5.26 18.67
C GLN A 185 26.74 -4.05 19.21
N ASN A 186 25.64 -3.69 18.54
CA ASN A 186 24.68 -2.64 18.94
C ASN A 186 23.28 -3.22 19.15
#